data_AF-A0A1H9IV46-F1
#
_entry.id   AF-A0A1H9IV46-F1
#
_cell.length_a   1.000
_cell.length_b   1.000
_cell.length_c   1.000
_cell.angle_alpha   90.00
_cell.angle_beta   90.00
_cell.angle_gamma   90.00
#
_symmetry.space_group_name_H-M   'P 1'
#
loop_
_entity.id
_entity.type
_entity.pdbx_description
1 polymer ?
#
loop_
_entity_poly.entity_id
_entity_poly.type
_entity_poly.pdbx_seq_one_letter_code
_entity_poly.pdbx_strand_id
1 'polypeptide(L)' 'MNAVAGEFLRAVALVMVIEGLLPFLAPARWRQLLFTIAQMESRSLRTIGLFSMLIGVAILQLV' A
#
# COMPACT_ATOMS: atom_id res chain seq x y z
N MET A 1 -11.70 15.16 21.06
CA MET A 1 -12.01 13.90 20.35
C MET A 1 -12.02 14.02 18.82
N ASN A 2 -11.51 15.13 18.24
CA ASN A 2 -11.78 15.49 16.83
C ASN A 2 -10.52 15.57 15.95
N ALA A 3 -9.31 15.64 16.54
CA ALA A 3 -8.06 15.76 15.78
C ALA A 3 -7.63 14.42 15.17
N VAL A 4 -7.66 13.34 15.97
CA VAL A 4 -7.27 11.99 15.55
C VAL A 4 -8.11 11.48 14.36
N ALA A 5 -9.41 11.75 14.36
CA ALA A 5 -10.29 11.35 13.26
C ALA A 5 -9.94 12.09 11.94
N GLY A 6 -9.57 13.37 12.03
CA GLY A 6 -9.15 14.16 10.88
C GLY A 6 -7.81 13.69 10.30
N GLU A 7 -6.85 13.36 11.16
CA GLU A 7 -5.54 12.82 10.76
C GLU A 7 -5.67 11.44 10.12
N PHE A 8 -6.52 10.57 10.69
CA PHE A 8 -6.82 9.27 10.10
C PHE A 8 -7.44 9.40 8.71
N LEU A 9 -8.44 10.28 8.54
CA LEU A 9 -9.06 10.53 7.23
C LEU A 9 -8.05 11.07 6.20
N ARG A 10 -7.10 11.91 6.62
CA ARG A 10 -6.02 12.39 5.74
C ARG A 10 -5.09 11.25 5.33
N ALA A 11 -4.70 10.38 6.26
CA ALA A 11 -3.87 9.22 5.94
C ALA A 11 -4.58 8.30 4.93
N VAL A 12 -5.87 8.01 5.15
CA VAL A 12 -6.68 7.22 4.21
C VAL A 12 -6.80 7.90 2.84
N ALA A 13 -7.03 9.22 2.80
CA ALA A 13 -7.10 9.96 1.56
C ALA A 13 -5.78 9.88 0.76
N LEU A 14 -4.63 9.98 1.43
CA LEU A 14 -3.32 9.83 0.79
C LEU A 14 -3.12 8.42 0.21
N VAL A 15 -3.51 7.38 0.94
CA VAL A 15 -3.46 5.98 0.44
C VAL A 15 -4.29 5.84 -0.84
N MET A 16 -5.52 6.36 -0.85
CA MET A 16 -6.40 6.31 -2.04
C MET A 16 -5.80 7.03 -3.25
N VAL A 17 -5.17 8.20 -3.04
CA VAL A 17 -4.47 8.93 -4.11
C VAL A 17 -3.29 8.12 -4.64
N ILE A 18 -2.46 7.55 -3.76
CA ILE A 18 -1.28 6.77 -4.13
C ILE A 18 -1.68 5.49 -4.87
N GLU A 19 -2.67 4.75 -4.37
CA GLU A 19 -3.16 3.54 -5.03
C GLU A 19 -3.79 3.83 -6.40
N GLY A 20 -4.46 4.97 -6.57
CA GLY A 20 -5.05 5.39 -7.84
C GLY A 20 -4.04 5.88 -8.89
N LEU A 21 -2.84 6.28 -8.47
CA LEU A 21 -1.88 6.96 -9.34
C LEU A 21 -1.32 6.04 -10.45
N LEU A 22 -0.90 4.84 -10.09
CA LEU A 22 -0.40 3.81 -11.02
C LEU A 22 -1.43 3.32 -12.05
N PRO A 23 -2.67 2.92 -11.65
CA PRO A 23 -3.69 2.52 -12.61
C PRO A 23 -4.12 3.68 -13.53
N PHE A 24 -4.10 4.94 -13.05
CA PHE A 24 -4.44 6.10 -13.87
C PHE A 24 -3.34 6.46 -14.88
N LEU A 25 -2.09 6.55 -14.44
CA LEU A 25 -0.97 6.98 -15.30
C LEU A 25 -0.47 5.87 -16.25
N ALA A 26 -0.47 4.62 -15.80
CA ALA A 26 0.12 3.49 -16.54
C ALA A 26 -0.72 2.21 -16.43
N PRO A 27 -1.98 2.19 -16.91
CA PRO A 27 -2.91 1.07 -16.75
C PRO A 27 -2.39 -0.26 -17.32
N ALA A 28 -1.65 -0.24 -18.43
CA ALA A 28 -1.09 -1.45 -19.02
C ALA A 28 -0.01 -2.08 -18.14
N ARG A 29 0.90 -1.27 -17.57
CA ARG A 29 1.94 -1.73 -16.65
C ARG A 29 1.33 -2.24 -15.35
N TRP A 30 0.32 -1.53 -14.84
CA TRP A 30 -0.42 -1.95 -13.65
C TRP A 30 -1.06 -3.33 -13.82
N ARG A 31 -1.74 -3.57 -14.93
CA ARG A 31 -2.29 -4.90 -15.26
C ARG A 31 -1.22 -6.00 -15.29
N GLN A 32 -0.08 -5.74 -15.91
CA GLN A 32 1.02 -6.72 -15.98
C GLN A 32 1.61 -7.05 -14.59
N LEU A 33 1.75 -6.04 -13.73
CA LEU A 33 2.15 -6.23 -12.34
C LEU A 33 1.13 -7.11 -11.60
N LEU A 34 -0.17 -6.82 -11.71
CA LEU A 34 -1.23 -7.63 -11.10
C LEU A 34 -1.22 -9.07 -11.59
N PHE A 35 -1.03 -9.33 -12.89
CA PHE A 35 -0.89 -10.69 -13.42
C PHE A 35 0.34 -11.42 -12.87
N THR A 36 1.42 -10.70 -12.62
CA THR A 36 2.63 -11.27 -12.02
C THR A 36 2.36 -11.64 -10.56
N ILE A 37 1.77 -10.71 -9.79
CA ILE A 37 1.39 -10.91 -8.38
C ILE A 37 0.41 -12.07 -8.24
N ALA A 38 -0.57 -12.20 -9.14
CA ALA A 38 -1.56 -13.26 -9.11
C ALA A 38 -0.97 -14.67 -9.33
N GLN A 39 0.20 -14.76 -9.97
CA GLN A 39 0.91 -16.04 -10.18
C GLN A 39 1.88 -16.37 -9.05
N MET A 40 2.09 -15.47 -8.09
CA MET A 40 2.99 -15.71 -6.96
C MET A 40 2.36 -16.67 -5.94
N GLU A 41 3.18 -17.53 -5.34
CA GLU A 41 2.75 -18.38 -4.24
C GLU A 41 2.25 -17.54 -3.06
N SER A 42 1.17 -17.98 -2.41
CA SER A 42 0.60 -17.30 -1.25
C SER A 42 1.61 -17.09 -0.10
N ARG A 43 2.59 -17.98 0.05
CA ARG A 43 3.67 -17.82 1.04
C ARG A 43 4.54 -16.60 0.74
N SER A 44 4.99 -16.46 -0.51
CA SER A 44 5.80 -15.31 -0.94
C SER A 44 5.04 -13.99 -0.79
N LEU A 45 3.76 -13.96 -1.16
CA LEU A 45 2.92 -12.76 -0.97
C LEU A 45 2.80 -12.37 0.52
N ARG A 46 2.59 -13.35 1.41
CA ARG A 46 2.54 -13.11 2.86
C ARG A 46 3.86 -12.60 3.42
N THR A 47 4.99 -13.16 2.97
CA THR A 47 6.32 -12.74 3.42
C THR A 47 6.62 -11.31 2.98
N ILE A 48 6.33 -10.95 1.72
CA ILE A 48 6.49 -9.59 1.21
C ILE A 48 5.60 -8.62 2.00
N GLY A 49 4.34 -9.00 2.23
CA GLY A 49 3.41 -8.22 3.05
C GLY A 49 3.92 -8.00 4.48
N LEU A 50 4.46 -9.04 5.11
CA LEU A 50 5.02 -8.95 6.46
C LEU A 50 6.22 -8.00 6.52
N PHE A 51 7.17 -8.12 5.59
CA PHE A 51 8.31 -7.21 5.53
C PHE A 51 7.86 -5.75 5.34
N SER A 52 6.89 -5.51 4.44
CA SER A 52 6.31 -4.17 4.23
C SER A 52 5.68 -3.61 5.51
N MET A 53 4.88 -4.42 6.22
CA MET A 53 4.28 -4.02 7.50
C MET A 53 5.32 -3.69 8.57
N LEU A 54 6.37 -4.52 8.70
CA LEU A 54 7.43 -4.30 9.69
C LEU A 54 8.22 -3.01 9.41
N ILE A 55 8.53 -2.74 8.14
CA ILE A 55 9.18 -1.48 7.74
C ILE A 55 8.26 -0.30 8.06
N GLY A 56 6.96 -0.40 7.74
CA GLY A 56 5.99 0.64 8.07
C GLY A 56 5.90 0.94 9.57
N VAL A 57 5.86 -0.10 10.41
CA VAL A 57 5.87 0.05 11.87
C VAL A 57 7.19 0.68 12.35
N ALA A 58 8.32 0.27 11.80
CA ALA A 58 9.62 0.86 12.15
C ALA A 58 9.66 2.37 11.83
N ILE A 59 9.17 2.77 10.66
CA ILE A 59 9.09 4.20 10.27
C ILE A 59 8.14 4.96 11.21
N LEU A 60 6.98 4.40 11.54
CA LEU A 60 6.02 5.01 12.47
C LEU A 60 6.58 5.20 13.89
N GLN A 61 7.59 4.42 14.31
CA GLN A 61 8.26 4.61 15.60
C GLN A 61 9.40 5.63 15.54
N LEU A 62 9.91 5.96 14.35
CA LEU A 62 10.99 6.94 14.15
C LEU A 62 10.47 8.37 13.96
N VAL A 63 9.22 8.53 13.52
CA VAL A 63 8.52 9.81 13.35
C VAL A 63 7.78 10.17 14.64
#